data_AF-A0A948QXQ4-F1
#
_entry.id   AF-A0A948QXQ4-F1
#
_cell.length_a   1.000
_cell.length_b   1.000
_cell.length_c   1.000
_cell.angle_alpha   90.00
_cell.angle_beta   90.00
_cell.angle_gamma   90.00
#
_symmetry.space_group_name_H-M   'P 1'
#
loop_
_entity.id
_entity.type
_entity.pdbx_description
1 polymer ?
#
loop_
_entity_poly.entity_id
_entity_poly.type
_entity_poly.pdbx_seq_one_letter_code
_entity_poly.pdbx_strand_id
1 'polypeptide(L)'
;MDSVERLLKEIKDDQSIWKLKDGRYVTFSGKFLDTVGEIFERHGFGVTKVYLANQTGRDITQAFSMIKVLEKLRKCSEISNNRAIGRYIIKTLDTLKRMEV
;
A
#
# COMPACT_ATOMS: atom_id res chain seq x y z
N MET A 1 -8.85 -2.35 -19.47
CA MET A 1 -8.32 -2.29 -18.10
C MET A 1 -8.19 -0.83 -17.72
N ASP A 2 -8.95 -0.43 -16.71
CA ASP A 2 -8.91 0.92 -16.15
C ASP A 2 -7.54 1.19 -15.48
N SER A 3 -7.23 2.46 -15.18
CA SER A 3 -5.96 2.86 -14.57
C SER A 3 -5.81 2.28 -13.15
N VAL A 4 -6.90 2.20 -12.39
CA VAL A 4 -6.91 1.60 -11.04
C VAL A 4 -6.70 0.09 -11.11
N GLU A 5 -7.42 -0.61 -12.01
CA GLU A 5 -7.19 -2.03 -12.28
C GLU A 5 -5.73 -2.32 -12.64
N ARG A 6 -5.14 -1.53 -13.55
CA ARG A 6 -3.73 -1.69 -13.96
C ARG A 6 -2.79 -1.52 -12.77
N LEU A 7 -3.03 -0.52 -11.93
CA LEU A 7 -2.26 -0.27 -10.73
C LEU A 7 -2.37 -1.42 -9.72
N LEU A 8 -3.57 -1.99 -9.53
CA LEU A 8 -3.77 -3.14 -8.66
C LEU A 8 -2.97 -4.36 -9.15
N LYS A 9 -2.97 -4.60 -10.47
CA LYS A 9 -2.13 -5.63 -11.09
C LYS A 9 -0.63 -5.36 -10.89
N GLU A 10 -0.18 -4.13 -11.12
CA GLU A 10 1.21 -3.73 -10.88
C GLU A 10 1.65 -3.88 -9.41
N ILE A 11 0.74 -3.66 -8.46
CA ILE A 11 1.01 -3.88 -7.04
C ILE A 11 1.07 -5.38 -6.77
N LYS A 12 0.10 -6.16 -7.27
CA LYS A 12 -0.01 -7.61 -7.07
C LYS A 12 1.21 -8.37 -7.59
N ASP A 13 1.71 -7.99 -8.77
CA ASP A 13 2.80 -8.70 -9.45
C ASP A 13 4.19 -8.29 -8.94
N ASP A 14 4.31 -7.14 -8.26
CA ASP A 14 5.58 -6.63 -7.75
C ASP A 14 6.07 -7.42 -6.52
N GLN A 15 6.96 -8.38 -6.78
CA GLN A 15 7.56 -9.22 -5.75
C GLN A 15 8.31 -8.42 -4.67
N SER A 16 8.78 -7.21 -4.99
CA SER A 16 9.47 -6.39 -3.99
C SER A 16 8.54 -5.86 -2.91
N ILE A 17 7.22 -5.80 -3.17
CA ILE A 17 6.20 -5.47 -2.17
C ILE A 17 5.91 -6.68 -1.29
N TRP A 18 5.83 -7.86 -1.89
CA TRP A 18 5.31 -9.05 -1.23
C TRP A 18 6.35 -10.01 -0.67
N LYS A 19 7.63 -9.88 -1.03
CA LYS A 19 8.72 -10.75 -0.57
C LYS A 19 9.81 -9.95 0.12
N LEU A 20 10.27 -10.50 1.24
CA LEU A 20 11.43 -10.03 1.98
C LEU A 20 12.73 -10.59 1.40
N LYS A 21 13.85 -9.98 1.80
CA LYS A 21 15.19 -10.41 1.37
C LYS A 21 15.51 -11.86 1.77
N ASP A 22 14.91 -12.34 2.85
CA ASP A 22 15.06 -13.70 3.35
C ASP A 22 14.07 -14.71 2.71
N GLY A 23 13.31 -14.28 1.69
CA GLY A 23 12.36 -15.12 0.97
C GLY A 23 10.98 -15.25 1.62
N ARG A 24 10.76 -14.72 2.83
CA ARG A 24 9.44 -14.74 3.48
C ARG A 24 8.47 -13.78 2.81
N TYR A 25 7.19 -14.11 2.88
CA TYR A 25 6.13 -13.25 2.37
C TYR A 25 5.74 -12.19 3.40
N VAL A 26 5.47 -10.98 2.90
CA VAL A 26 4.87 -9.90 3.68
C VAL A 26 3.37 -10.09 3.70
N THR A 27 2.80 -10.01 4.90
CA THR A 27 1.36 -9.94 5.14
C THR A 27 1.04 -8.60 5.78
N PHE A 28 -0.03 -7.97 5.33
CA PHE A 28 -0.55 -6.76 5.94
C PHE A 28 -1.67 -7.13 6.92
N SER A 29 -1.61 -6.61 8.14
CA SER A 29 -2.72 -6.74 9.09
C SER A 29 -3.80 -5.70 8.78
N GLY A 30 -5.07 -6.07 8.98
CA GLY A 30 -6.20 -5.15 8.77
C GLY A 30 -6.05 -3.85 9.56
N LYS A 31 -5.63 -3.94 10.85
CA LYS A 31 -5.38 -2.77 11.70
C LYS A 31 -4.32 -1.82 11.12
N PHE A 32 -3.23 -2.37 10.58
CA PHE A 32 -2.18 -1.58 9.93
C PHE A 32 -2.73 -0.88 8.69
N LEU A 33 -3.45 -1.60 7.84
CA LEU A 33 -4.04 -1.04 6.61
C LEU A 33 -5.08 0.05 6.90
N ASP A 34 -5.94 -0.15 7.91
CA ASP A 34 -6.92 0.84 8.33
C ASP A 34 -6.24 2.13 8.79
N THR A 35 -5.23 2.01 9.64
CA THR A 35 -4.48 3.15 10.18
C THR A 35 -3.76 3.93 9.07
N VAL A 36 -3.03 3.22 8.20
CA VAL A 36 -2.31 3.85 7.09
C VAL A 36 -3.28 4.47 6.08
N GLY A 37 -4.38 3.78 5.78
CA GLY A 37 -5.42 4.27 4.88
C GLY A 37 -6.07 5.55 5.37
N GLU A 38 -6.37 5.66 6.68
CA GLU A 38 -6.90 6.90 7.27
C GLU A 38 -5.88 8.04 7.20
N ILE A 39 -4.63 7.78 7.58
CA ILE A 39 -3.57 8.81 7.53
C ILE A 39 -3.37 9.28 6.09
N PHE A 40 -3.36 8.37 5.12
CA PHE A 40 -3.25 8.69 3.70
C PHE A 40 -4.41 9.55 3.20
N GLU A 41 -5.65 9.16 3.49
CA GLU A 41 -6.82 9.92 3.04
C GLU A 41 -6.81 11.34 3.61
N ARG A 42 -6.48 11.50 4.90
CA ARG A 42 -6.54 12.79 5.58
C ARG A 42 -5.34 13.67 5.26
N HIS A 43 -4.14 13.11 5.25
CA HIS A 43 -2.90 13.89 5.23
C HIS A 43 -2.06 13.71 3.95
N GLY A 44 -2.37 12.72 3.11
CA GLY A 44 -1.70 12.51 1.82
C GLY A 44 -0.29 11.92 1.93
N PHE A 45 0.34 11.77 0.77
CA PHE A 45 1.59 10.99 0.59
C PHE A 45 2.73 11.36 1.53
N GLY A 46 2.99 12.65 1.74
CA GLY A 46 4.14 13.12 2.52
C GLY A 46 4.05 12.68 3.98
N VAL A 47 2.92 12.97 4.63
CA VAL A 47 2.70 12.62 6.03
C VAL A 47 2.63 11.11 6.22
N THR A 48 1.98 10.38 5.30
CA THR A 48 1.96 8.91 5.37
C THR A 48 3.36 8.31 5.26
N LYS A 49 4.22 8.84 4.40
CA LYS A 49 5.60 8.37 4.26
C LYS A 49 6.40 8.58 5.54
N VAL A 50 6.26 9.74 6.20
CA VAL A 50 6.89 10.01 7.51
C VAL A 50 6.35 9.06 8.59
N TYR A 51 5.03 8.86 8.64
CA TYR A 51 4.41 7.92 9.58
C TYR A 51 4.96 6.50 9.41
N LEU A 52 5.10 6.03 8.17
CA LEU A 52 5.65 4.70 7.86
C LEU A 52 7.14 4.59 8.20
N ALA A 53 7.92 5.64 7.92
CA ALA A 53 9.35 5.67 8.26
C ALA A 53 9.61 5.62 9.77
N ASN A 54 8.66 6.09 10.58
CA ASN A 54 8.73 6.05 12.04
C ASN A 54 8.18 4.74 12.65
N GLN A 55 7.72 3.77 11.85
CA GLN A 55 7.27 2.48 12.37
C GLN A 55 8.43 1.65 12.90
N THR A 56 8.21 0.97 14.01
CA THR A 56 9.20 0.12 14.68
C THR A 56 8.60 -1.21 15.11
N GLY A 57 9.44 -2.14 15.57
CA GLY A 57 8.98 -3.43 16.09
C GLY A 57 8.31 -4.30 15.02
N ARG A 58 7.10 -4.80 15.32
CA ARG A 58 6.39 -5.78 14.47
C ARG A 58 5.88 -5.20 13.14
N ASP A 59 5.69 -3.88 13.07
CA ASP A 59 5.12 -3.23 11.90
C ASP A 59 6.18 -2.72 10.91
N ILE A 60 7.47 -2.79 11.27
CA ILE A 60 8.57 -2.29 10.43
C ILE A 60 8.58 -2.94 9.04
N THR A 61 8.30 -4.24 8.99
CA THR A 61 8.26 -5.03 7.75
C THR A 61 7.10 -4.60 6.85
N GLN A 62 5.92 -4.43 7.42
CA GLN A 62 4.73 -3.94 6.71
C GLN A 62 4.97 -2.51 6.19
N ALA A 63 5.60 -1.66 7.00
CA ALA A 63 5.89 -0.29 6.65
C ALA A 63 6.82 -0.17 5.43
N PHE A 64 7.89 -0.97 5.38
CA PHE A 64 8.79 -0.99 4.22
C PHE A 64 8.08 -1.38 2.91
N SER A 65 7.21 -2.39 2.95
CA SER A 65 6.43 -2.78 1.78
C SER A 65 5.38 -1.74 1.42
N MET A 66 4.74 -1.11 2.41
CA MET A 66 3.75 -0.06 2.19
C MET A 66 4.36 1.20 1.55
N ILE A 67 5.61 1.55 1.87
CA ILE A 67 6.30 2.66 1.20
C ILE A 67 6.37 2.41 -0.31
N LYS A 68 6.64 1.18 -0.74
CA LYS A 68 6.67 0.82 -2.18
C LYS A 68 5.28 0.92 -2.81
N VAL A 69 4.24 0.52 -2.09
CA VAL A 69 2.84 0.73 -2.52
C VAL A 69 2.58 2.22 -2.72
N LEU A 70 2.90 3.07 -1.75
CA LEU A 70 2.71 4.52 -1.85
C LEU A 70 3.41 5.14 -3.06
N GLU A 71 4.63 4.70 -3.38
CA GLU A 71 5.34 5.19 -4.58
C GLU A 71 4.64 4.78 -5.89
N LYS A 72 3.94 3.63 -5.93
CA LYS A 72 3.09 3.26 -7.07
C LYS A 72 1.81 4.10 -7.10
N LEU A 73 1.12 4.24 -5.97
CA LEU A 73 -0.11 5.05 -5.87
C LEU A 73 0.15 6.50 -6.32
N ARG A 74 1.32 7.06 -5.98
CA ARG A 74 1.74 8.42 -6.35
C ARG A 74 1.86 8.64 -7.86
N LYS A 75 2.12 7.59 -8.63
CA LYS A 75 2.22 7.65 -10.10
C LYS A 75 0.86 7.63 -10.79
N CYS A 76 -0.22 7.35 -10.06
CA CYS A 76 -1.57 7.37 -10.58
C CYS A 76 -2.24 8.74 -10.29
N SER A 77 -2.56 9.48 -11.35
CA SER A 77 -3.19 10.80 -11.25
C SER A 77 -4.58 10.74 -10.61
N GLU A 78 -5.35 9.67 -10.86
CA GLU A 78 -6.68 9.48 -10.27
C GLU A 78 -6.65 9.42 -8.74
N ILE A 79 -5.62 8.79 -8.17
CA ILE A 79 -5.44 8.74 -6.71
C ILE A 79 -5.04 10.09 -6.14
N SER A 80 -4.20 10.82 -6.87
CA SER A 80 -3.78 12.17 -6.46
C SER A 80 -4.98 13.13 -6.43
N ASN A 81 -5.91 12.96 -7.36
CA ASN A 81 -7.15 13.74 -7.44
C ASN A 81 -8.22 13.25 -6.45
N ASN A 82 -8.23 11.96 -6.12
CA ASN A 82 -9.18 11.38 -5.18
C ASN A 82 -8.50 10.38 -4.22
N ARG A 83 -8.11 10.89 -3.05
CA ARG A 83 -7.43 10.10 -2.02
C ARG A 83 -8.29 8.99 -1.40
N ALA A 84 -9.62 9.07 -1.50
CA ALA A 84 -10.49 8.00 -1.03
C ALA A 84 -10.27 6.70 -1.84
N ILE A 85 -9.98 6.82 -3.14
CA ILE A 85 -9.61 5.67 -4.00
C ILE A 85 -8.31 5.04 -3.47
N GLY A 86 -7.30 5.85 -3.17
CA GLY A 86 -6.04 5.33 -2.62
C GLY A 86 -6.22 4.66 -1.25
N ARG A 87 -7.07 5.20 -0.36
CA ARG A 87 -7.45 4.53 0.89
C ARG A 87 -8.10 3.19 0.65
N TYR A 88 -9.04 3.12 -0.30
CA TYR A 88 -9.69 1.87 -0.67
C TYR A 88 -8.66 0.83 -1.13
N ILE A 89 -7.77 1.21 -2.06
CA ILE A 89 -6.69 0.33 -2.53
C ILE A 89 -5.83 -0.16 -1.35
N ILE A 90 -5.38 0.73 -0.48
CA ILE A 90 -4.58 0.38 0.72
C ILE A 90 -5.34 -0.65 1.57
N LYS A 91 -6.63 -0.43 1.84
CA LYS A 91 -7.44 -1.33 2.67
C LYS A 91 -7.68 -2.70 2.04
N THR A 92 -7.58 -2.83 0.72
CA THR A 92 -7.76 -4.10 0.01
C THR A 92 -6.48 -4.94 -0.12
N LEU A 93 -5.32 -4.44 0.31
CA LEU A 93 -4.04 -5.14 0.11
C LEU A 93 -3.93 -6.50 0.81
N ASP A 94 -4.63 -6.71 1.92
CA ASP A 94 -4.65 -8.00 2.63
C ASP A 94 -5.30 -9.12 1.80
N THR A 95 -6.25 -8.75 0.95
CA THR A 95 -7.00 -9.65 0.07
C THR A 95 -6.49 -9.65 -1.37
N LEU A 96 -5.83 -8.57 -1.82
CA LEU A 96 -5.37 -8.38 -3.21
C LEU A 96 -4.60 -9.58 -3.78
N LYS A 97 -3.74 -10.20 -2.98
CA LYS A 97 -2.92 -11.34 -3.42
C LYS A 97 -3.75 -12.59 -3.75
N ARG A 98 -4.99 -12.67 -3.24
CA ARG A 98 -5.95 -13.75 -3.48
C ARG A 98 -7.01 -13.40 -4.53
N MET A 99 -7.09 -12.13 -4.94
CA MET A 99 -8.09 -11.67 -5.91
C MET A 99 -7.68 -12.05 -7.34
N GLU A 100 -8.65 -12.35 -8.20
CA GLU A 100 -8.45 -12.32 -9.66
C GLU A 100 -8.48 -10.86 -10.12
N VAL A 101 -7.38 -10.40 -10.72
CA VAL A 101 -7.15 -9.03 -11.19
C VAL A 101 -6.45 -9.08 -12.53
#